data_AF-A0A366XVQ7-F1
#
_entry.id   AF-A0A366XVQ7-F1
#
_cell.length_a   1.000
_cell.length_b   1.000
_cell.length_c   1.000
_cell.angle_alpha   90.00
_cell.angle_beta   90.00
_cell.angle_gamma   90.00
#
_symmetry.space_group_name_H-M   'P 1'
#
loop_
_entity.id
_entity.type
_entity.pdbx_description
1 polymer ?
#
loop_
_entity_poly.entity_id
_entity_poly.type
_entity_poly.pdbx_seq_one_letter_code
_entity_poly.pdbx_strand_id
1 'polypeptide(L)'
;MTKRQKQQVIDPSLGEVEGEDLVGVLLVYNDYEKYMYNTMKSSEIFPKYKTNATCFQVACGVYAGLASLLLDTLSTGVYYVDELLTQTNSRYGEYVTYHMKDFIVGENKGSDGFLHERMNEM
;
A
#
# COMPACT_ATOMS: atom_id res chain seq x y z
N MET A 1 -15.15 -10.66 31.96
CA MET A 1 -15.19 -11.30 30.62
C MET A 1 -15.48 -10.22 29.59
N THR A 2 -14.45 -9.77 28.87
CA THR A 2 -14.56 -8.72 27.85
C THR A 2 -15.19 -9.32 26.59
N LYS A 3 -16.34 -8.80 26.15
CA LYS A 3 -16.97 -9.15 24.87
C LYS A 3 -15.98 -8.81 23.74
N ARG A 4 -15.28 -9.81 23.18
CA ARG A 4 -14.61 -9.64 21.89
C ARG A 4 -15.71 -9.40 20.85
N GLN A 5 -15.73 -8.22 20.23
CA GLN A 5 -16.50 -8.02 19.00
C GLN A 5 -16.11 -9.11 18.02
N LYS A 6 -17.12 -9.74 17.40
CA LYS A 6 -16.92 -10.78 16.41
C LYS A 6 -16.28 -10.11 15.19
N GLN A 7 -14.97 -10.27 15.01
CA GLN A 7 -14.27 -9.76 13.83
C GLN A 7 -14.88 -10.44 12.60
N GLN A 8 -15.41 -9.64 11.67
CA GLN A 8 -15.94 -10.11 10.40
C GLN A 8 -15.17 -9.41 9.29
N VAL A 9 -14.66 -10.20 8.35
CA VAL A 9 -14.12 -9.69 7.09
C VAL A 9 -15.31 -9.37 6.21
N ILE A 10 -15.33 -8.17 5.63
CA ILE A 10 -16.34 -7.77 4.66
C ILE A 10 -16.06 -8.55 3.37
N ASP A 11 -16.94 -9.48 3.05
CA ASP A 11 -16.91 -10.22 1.78
C ASP A 11 -17.68 -9.39 0.72
N PRO A 12 -16.99 -8.87 -0.31
CA PRO A 12 -17.64 -8.05 -1.32
C PRO A 12 -18.59 -8.83 -2.24
N SER A 13 -18.63 -10.16 -2.15
CA SER A 13 -19.63 -10.99 -2.83
C SER A 13 -20.97 -11.06 -2.08
N LEU A 14 -21.01 -10.68 -0.80
CA LEU A 14 -22.19 -10.75 0.06
C LEU A 14 -22.94 -9.41 0.17
N GLY A 15 -22.41 -8.33 -0.43
CA GLY A 15 -23.02 -7.00 -0.44
C GLY A 15 -22.19 -6.01 -1.26
N GLU A 16 -22.81 -4.88 -1.62
CA GLU A 16 -22.11 -3.82 -2.34
C GLU A 16 -21.03 -3.20 -1.44
N VAL A 17 -19.77 -3.25 -1.88
CA VAL A 17 -18.65 -2.63 -1.18
C VAL A 17 -18.31 -1.33 -1.89
N GLU A 18 -18.92 -0.27 -1.38
CA GLU A 18 -18.56 1.11 -1.71
C GLU A 18 -17.38 1.57 -0.85
N GLY A 19 -16.63 2.55 -1.35
CA GLY A 19 -15.49 3.14 -0.66
C GLY A 19 -14.18 3.03 -1.45
N GLU A 20 -13.21 3.81 -1.00
CA GLU A 20 -11.87 3.84 -1.54
C GLU A 20 -10.86 3.51 -0.44
N ASP A 21 -9.76 2.87 -0.85
CA ASP A 21 -8.62 2.65 0.03
C ASP A 21 -7.45 3.50 -0.43
N LEU A 22 -6.86 4.23 0.52
CA LEU A 22 -5.69 5.07 0.33
C LEU A 22 -4.53 4.49 1.13
N VAL A 23 -3.49 4.07 0.41
CA VAL A 23 -2.27 3.56 1.03
C VAL A 23 -1.08 4.34 0.49
N GLY A 24 -0.24 4.82 1.40
CA GLY A 24 0.91 5.64 1.04
C GLY A 24 1.85 5.91 2.20
N VAL A 25 2.84 6.74 1.92
CA VAL A 25 3.85 7.20 2.88
C VAL A 25 3.81 8.72 2.92
N LEU A 26 3.81 9.27 4.14
CA LEU A 26 4.01 10.68 4.41
C LEU A 26 5.33 10.85 5.16
N LEU A 27 6.24 11.61 4.59
CA LEU A 27 7.49 12.03 5.23
C LEU A 27 7.32 13.47 5.71
N VAL A 28 7.39 13.65 7.03
CA VAL A 28 7.19 14.95 7.68
C VAL A 28 8.55 15.54 8.06
N TYR A 29 8.87 16.71 7.52
CA TYR A 29 10.01 17.52 7.88
C TYR A 29 9.54 18.74 8.70
N ASN A 30 10.50 19.52 9.21
CA ASN A 30 10.18 20.70 10.03
C ASN A 30 9.35 21.74 9.27
N ASP A 31 9.59 21.90 7.98
CA ASP A 31 9.10 23.00 7.15
C ASP A 31 8.28 22.56 5.94
N TYR A 32 8.30 21.27 5.60
CA TYR A 32 7.55 20.70 4.48
C TYR A 32 7.19 19.24 4.72
N GLU A 33 6.31 18.70 3.88
CA GLU A 33 6.01 17.27 3.86
C GLU A 33 6.12 16.74 2.44
N LYS A 34 6.56 15.49 2.30
CA LYS A 34 6.51 14.76 1.03
C LYS A 34 5.60 13.57 1.16
N TYR A 35 4.76 13.35 0.15
CA TYR A 35 3.84 12.22 0.14
C TYR A 35 3.94 11.45 -1.16
N MET A 36 3.69 10.16 -1.04
CA MET A 36 3.42 9.25 -2.14
C MET A 36 2.30 8.31 -1.72
N TYR A 37 1.22 8.25 -2.48
CA TYR A 37 0.12 7.33 -2.20
C TYR A 37 -0.55 6.81 -3.46
N ASN A 38 -1.27 5.71 -3.30
CA ASN A 38 -2.19 5.18 -4.29
C ASN A 38 -3.60 5.18 -3.69
N THR A 39 -4.59 5.48 -4.52
CA THR A 39 -6.00 5.37 -4.16
C THR A 39 -6.69 4.41 -5.12
N MET A 40 -7.56 3.55 -4.60
CA MET A 40 -8.34 2.61 -5.38
C MET A 40 -9.77 2.51 -4.87
N LYS A 41 -10.72 2.56 -5.80
CA LYS A 41 -12.13 2.38 -5.49
C LYS A 41 -12.52 0.91 -5.56
N SER A 42 -13.17 0.41 -4.53
CA SER A 42 -13.65 -0.98 -4.52
C SER A 42 -14.65 -1.25 -5.65
N SER A 43 -15.42 -0.24 -6.07
CA SER A 43 -16.34 -0.31 -7.22
C SER A 43 -15.63 -0.50 -8.56
N GLU A 44 -14.36 -0.10 -8.70
CA GLU A 44 -13.56 -0.28 -9.92
C GLU A 44 -12.80 -1.61 -9.89
N ILE A 45 -12.35 -2.04 -8.71
CA ILE A 45 -11.57 -3.26 -8.52
C ILE A 45 -12.44 -4.52 -8.53
N PHE A 46 -13.57 -4.49 -7.80
CA PHE A 46 -14.39 -5.68 -7.58
C PHE A 46 -14.94 -6.31 -8.86
N PRO A 47 -15.48 -5.56 -9.85
CA PRO A 47 -16.00 -6.16 -11.07
C PRO A 47 -14.98 -7.04 -11.79
N LYS A 48 -13.70 -6.64 -11.78
CA LYS A 48 -12.58 -7.29 -12.47
C LYS A 48 -11.91 -8.39 -11.66
N TYR A 49 -11.65 -8.14 -10.37
CA TYR A 49 -10.80 -9.01 -9.55
C TYR A 49 -11.55 -9.74 -8.43
N LYS A 50 -12.85 -9.47 -8.26
CA LYS A 50 -13.71 -10.07 -7.24
C LYS A 50 -13.16 -9.93 -5.81
N THR A 51 -12.51 -8.81 -5.54
CA THR A 51 -11.96 -8.45 -4.23
C THR A 51 -12.11 -6.95 -3.98
N ASN A 52 -11.96 -6.50 -2.73
CA ASN A 52 -12.00 -5.07 -2.39
C ASN A 52 -10.65 -4.37 -2.67
N ALA A 53 -10.63 -3.04 -2.60
CA ALA A 53 -9.43 -2.24 -2.86
C ALA A 53 -8.24 -2.61 -1.95
N THR A 54 -8.47 -2.77 -0.65
CA THR A 54 -7.42 -3.15 0.32
C THR A 54 -6.76 -4.48 -0.01
N CYS A 55 -7.56 -5.53 -0.21
CA CYS A 55 -7.07 -6.86 -0.57
C CYS A 55 -6.34 -6.84 -1.92
N PHE A 56 -6.79 -6.01 -2.87
CA PHE A 56 -6.13 -5.87 -4.15
C PHE A 56 -4.75 -5.19 -4.05
N GLN A 57 -4.61 -4.14 -3.24
CA GLN A 57 -3.31 -3.51 -2.98
C GLN A 57 -2.32 -4.49 -2.34
N VAL A 58 -2.78 -5.31 -1.39
CA VAL A 58 -1.96 -6.41 -0.83
C VAL A 58 -1.57 -7.43 -1.90
N ALA A 59 -2.53 -7.84 -2.75
CA ALA A 59 -2.28 -8.80 -3.82
C ALA A 59 -1.24 -8.28 -4.84
N CYS A 60 -1.20 -6.98 -5.11
CA CYS A 60 -0.20 -6.36 -5.97
C CYS A 60 1.22 -6.52 -5.40
N GLY A 61 1.40 -6.36 -4.08
CA GLY A 61 2.68 -6.60 -3.42
C GLY A 61 3.12 -8.07 -3.46
N VAL A 62 2.18 -9.00 -3.19
CA VAL A 62 2.46 -10.45 -3.29
C VAL A 62 2.82 -10.85 -4.71
N TYR A 63 2.08 -10.34 -5.70
CA TYR A 63 2.38 -10.54 -7.12
C TYR A 63 3.79 -10.05 -7.46
N ALA A 64 4.16 -8.85 -7.00
CA ALA A 64 5.49 -8.29 -7.25
C ALA A 64 6.61 -9.12 -6.62
N GLY A 65 6.41 -9.62 -5.40
CA GLY A 65 7.36 -10.51 -4.74
C GLY A 65 7.55 -11.81 -5.51
N LEU A 66 6.44 -12.44 -5.94
CA LEU A 66 6.49 -13.66 -6.75
C LEU A 66 7.14 -13.43 -8.12
N ALA A 67 6.80 -12.33 -8.79
CA ALA A 67 7.39 -11.95 -10.07
C ALA A 67 8.90 -11.73 -9.92
N SER A 68 9.35 -11.08 -8.85
CA SER A 68 10.77 -10.89 -8.55
C SER A 68 11.49 -12.23 -8.38
N LEU A 69 10.90 -13.19 -7.65
CA LEU A 69 11.48 -14.52 -7.46
C LEU A 69 11.58 -15.33 -8.76
N LEU A 70 10.61 -15.17 -9.67
CA LEU A 70 10.52 -15.96 -10.91
C LEU A 70 11.28 -15.35 -12.08
N LEU A 71 11.37 -14.03 -12.14
CA LEU A 71 11.79 -13.29 -13.34
C LEU A 71 13.07 -12.49 -13.16
N ASP A 72 13.52 -12.24 -11.92
CA ASP A 72 14.78 -11.55 -11.66
C ASP A 72 15.90 -12.53 -11.31
N THR A 73 17.14 -12.09 -11.49
CA THR A 73 18.33 -12.86 -11.07
C THR A 73 18.72 -12.42 -9.66
N LEU A 74 18.33 -13.20 -8.66
CA LEU A 74 18.59 -12.92 -7.25
C LEU A 74 19.47 -14.02 -6.64
N SER A 75 20.41 -13.64 -5.78
CA SER A 75 21.15 -14.61 -4.97
C SER A 75 20.20 -15.30 -3.99
N THR A 76 20.44 -16.59 -3.68
CA THR A 76 19.67 -17.31 -2.68
C THR A 76 19.78 -16.60 -1.32
N GLY A 77 18.63 -16.32 -0.71
CA GLY A 77 18.57 -15.60 0.55
C GLY A 77 17.12 -15.30 0.96
N VAL A 78 16.98 -14.60 2.07
CA VAL A 78 15.73 -14.00 2.53
C VAL A 78 15.92 -12.50 2.42
N TYR A 79 14.99 -11.82 1.75
CA TYR A 79 15.06 -10.38 1.53
C TYR A 79 13.78 -9.73 2.04
N TYR A 80 13.93 -8.65 2.80
CA TYR A 80 12.86 -7.69 2.97
C TYR A 80 12.70 -6.85 1.69
N VAL A 81 11.55 -6.20 1.53
CA VAL A 81 11.26 -5.42 0.31
C VAL A 81 12.26 -4.28 0.12
N ASP A 82 12.69 -3.63 1.19
CA ASP A 82 13.70 -2.57 1.14
C ASP A 82 15.06 -3.12 0.70
N GLU A 83 15.47 -4.30 1.18
CA GLU A 83 16.70 -4.96 0.76
C GLU A 83 16.63 -5.38 -0.71
N LEU A 84 15.48 -5.92 -1.13
CA LEU A 84 15.22 -6.28 -2.52
C LEU A 84 15.39 -5.07 -3.46
N LEU A 85 14.94 -3.88 -3.04
CA LEU A 85 15.01 -2.65 -3.82
C LEU A 85 16.38 -1.94 -3.75
N THR A 86 17.09 -2.04 -2.63
CA THR A 86 18.32 -1.25 -2.39
C THR A 86 19.61 -2.03 -2.55
N GLN A 87 19.56 -3.37 -2.42
CA GLN A 87 20.74 -4.24 -2.40
C GLN A 87 20.77 -5.23 -3.58
N THR A 88 19.74 -5.24 -4.42
CA THR A 88 19.66 -6.11 -5.61
C THR A 88 19.24 -5.32 -6.85
N ASN A 89 19.26 -5.97 -8.01
CA ASN A 89 18.73 -5.41 -9.26
C ASN A 89 17.28 -5.84 -9.52
N SER A 90 16.51 -6.13 -8.47
CA SER A 90 15.12 -6.56 -8.62
C SER A 90 14.25 -5.47 -9.24
N ARG A 91 13.30 -5.89 -10.07
CA ARG A 91 12.28 -5.06 -10.69
C ARG A 91 10.98 -5.02 -9.87
N TYR A 92 11.04 -5.34 -8.58
CA TYR A 92 9.87 -5.38 -7.69
C TYR A 92 8.93 -4.17 -7.85
N GLY A 93 9.47 -2.94 -7.89
CA GLY A 93 8.67 -1.73 -8.09
C GLY A 93 7.92 -1.70 -9.42
N GLU A 94 8.53 -2.17 -10.51
CA GLU A 94 7.88 -2.30 -11.82
C GLU A 94 6.72 -3.30 -11.76
N TYR A 95 6.89 -4.41 -11.04
CA TYR A 95 5.84 -5.41 -10.87
C TYR A 95 4.70 -4.94 -9.99
N VAL A 96 4.97 -4.19 -8.92
CA VAL A 96 3.91 -3.54 -8.11
C VAL A 96 3.09 -2.63 -9.01
N THR A 97 3.77 -1.76 -9.75
CA THR A 97 3.12 -0.80 -10.65
C THR A 97 2.51 -1.43 -11.90
N TYR A 98 2.66 -2.75 -12.13
CA TYR A 98 1.97 -3.44 -13.22
C TYR A 98 0.45 -3.44 -13.03
N HIS A 99 -0.02 -3.61 -11.79
CA HIS A 99 -1.45 -3.57 -11.44
C HIS A 99 -1.83 -2.37 -10.58
N MET A 100 -0.93 -1.91 -9.70
CA MET A 100 -1.13 -0.74 -8.86
C MET A 100 -0.65 0.51 -9.59
N LYS A 101 -1.49 1.01 -10.50
CA LYS A 101 -1.19 2.18 -11.34
C LYS A 101 -1.38 3.49 -10.59
N ASP A 102 -0.81 4.56 -11.14
CA ASP A 102 -1.11 5.95 -10.77
C ASP A 102 -0.85 6.27 -9.30
N PHE A 103 0.43 6.30 -8.93
CA PHE A 103 0.84 6.88 -7.66
C PHE A 103 0.84 8.40 -7.73
N ILE A 104 0.19 9.02 -6.77
CA ILE A 104 0.23 10.47 -6.59
C ILE A 104 1.42 10.78 -5.71
N VAL A 105 2.35 11.57 -6.25
CA VAL A 105 3.56 12.03 -5.56
C VAL A 105 3.52 13.54 -5.49
N GLY A 106 3.78 14.10 -4.32
CA GLY A 106 3.75 15.55 -4.14
C GLY A 106 4.44 16.01 -2.88
N GLU A 107 4.38 17.33 -2.69
CA GLU A 107 4.99 18.03 -1.57
C GLU A 107 4.00 19.07 -1.04
N ASN A 108 3.83 19.09 0.28
CA ASN A 108 3.14 20.17 0.98
C ASN A 108 4.19 21.21 1.38
N LYS A 109 3.97 22.47 1.00
CA LYS A 109 4.90 23.60 1.25
C LYS A 109 4.95 24.07 2.71
N GLY A 110 4.35 23.32 3.62
CA GLY A 110 4.25 23.60 5.03
C GLY A 110 4.02 22.30 5.80
N SER A 111 4.33 22.33 7.09
CA SER A 111 4.18 21.21 8.02
C SER A 111 3.66 21.75 9.35
N ASP A 112 2.65 21.10 9.92
CA ASP A 112 2.08 21.43 11.23
C ASP A 112 2.89 20.78 12.36
N GLY A 113 4.21 20.77 12.26
CA GLY A 113 5.10 20.05 13.18
C GLY A 113 5.13 18.54 12.96
N PHE A 114 5.95 17.83 13.74
CA PHE A 114 6.09 16.38 13.61
C PHE A 114 4.81 15.64 13.99
N LEU A 115 4.57 14.45 13.43
CA LEU A 115 3.36 13.65 13.71
C LEU A 115 3.12 13.41 15.21
N HIS A 116 4.18 13.20 15.99
CA HIS A 116 4.06 12.98 17.44
C HIS A 116 3.64 14.24 18.20
N GLU A 117 3.95 15.43 17.70
CA GLU A 117 3.53 16.70 18.28
C GLU A 117 2.03 16.89 18.04
N ARG A 118 1.57 16.64 16.80
CA ARG A 118 0.15 16.71 16.41
C ARG A 118 -0.74 15.77 17.23
N MET A 119 -0.26 14.56 17.53
CA MET A 119 -1.01 13.59 18.32
C MET A 119 -1.21 14.01 19.79
N ASN A 120 -0.37 14.88 20.33
CA ASN A 120 -0.50 15.37 21.71
C ASN A 120 -1.42 16.59 21.85
N GLU A 121 -1.79 17.23 20.73
CA GLU A 121 -2.70 18.37 20.69
C GLU A 121 -4.18 17.96 20.48
N MET A 122 -4.43 16.67 20.22
CA MET A 122 -5.77 16.05 20.14
C MET A 122 -6.28 15.56 21.49
#